data_AF-A0AAD5P018-F1
#
_entry.id   AF-A0AAD5P018-F1
#
_cell.length_a   1.000
_cell.length_b   1.000
_cell.length_c   1.000
_cell.angle_alpha   90.00
_cell.angle_beta   90.00
_cell.angle_gamma   90.00
#
_symmetry.space_group_name_H-M   'P 1'
#
loop_
_entity.id
_entity.type
_entity.pdbx_description
1 polymer ?
#
loop_
_entity_poly.entity_id
_entity_poly.type
_entity_poly.pdbx_seq_one_letter_code
_entity_poly.pdbx_strand_id
1 'polypeptide(L)'
;MASNNPGLKRTESIADTMPEALKKSRYHMKRCFAKYIEKGRRTLKLHQLMDETAEAIDDVTERNQVLEGLLGYILCSTQAIGHGISNSLLDKIREVSIDFFSLPMEEKQKYARAVNEAEGYGSDRIVSDKQVHDWSHRLSLKVFPQRKRRLNLWPQIPQDFRKTLDEYAMKIKIVTEVLFKAIAKSLNLEENG
;
A
#
# COMPACT_ATOMS: atom_id res chain seq x y z
N MET A 1 22.95 -27.40 -46.68
CA MET A 1 21.90 -27.99 -45.82
C MET A 1 21.59 -26.99 -44.73
N ALA A 2 20.45 -26.30 -44.83
CA ALA A 2 20.02 -25.32 -43.85
C ALA A 2 19.34 -26.04 -42.67
N SER A 3 19.86 -25.83 -41.46
CA SER A 3 19.29 -26.32 -40.22
C SER A 3 18.18 -25.37 -39.79
N ASN A 4 16.93 -25.83 -39.90
CA ASN A 4 15.75 -25.14 -39.37
C ASN A 4 15.72 -25.28 -37.85
N ASN A 5 15.88 -24.16 -37.16
CA ASN A 5 15.64 -24.04 -35.73
C ASN A 5 14.13 -23.90 -35.49
N PRO A 6 13.46 -24.76 -34.70
CA PRO A 6 12.04 -24.59 -34.41
C PRO A 6 11.89 -23.39 -33.47
N GLY A 7 11.49 -22.27 -34.05
CA GLY A 7 11.21 -21.04 -33.31
C GLY A 7 10.26 -21.32 -32.15
N LEU A 8 10.69 -20.92 -30.95
CA LEU A 8 9.90 -20.87 -29.74
C LEU A 8 8.63 -20.07 -30.05
N LYS A 9 7.48 -20.75 -30.18
CA LYS A 9 6.21 -20.07 -30.45
C LYS A 9 5.94 -19.09 -29.31
N ARG A 10 5.80 -17.82 -29.67
CA ARG A 10 5.34 -16.72 -28.80
C ARG A 10 4.04 -17.21 -28.15
N THR A 11 4.08 -17.56 -26.87
CA THR A 11 2.88 -17.86 -26.09
C THR A 11 1.95 -16.66 -26.20
N GLU A 12 0.77 -16.85 -26.79
CA GLU A 12 -0.28 -15.84 -26.81
C GLU A 12 -0.47 -15.32 -25.39
N SER A 13 -0.39 -14.00 -25.24
CA SER A 13 -0.51 -13.37 -23.93
C SER A 13 -1.93 -13.60 -23.45
N ILE A 14 -2.12 -13.96 -22.18
CA ILE A 14 -3.47 -14.10 -21.57
C ILE A 14 -4.32 -12.83 -21.80
N ALA A 15 -3.68 -11.68 -22.07
CA ALA A 15 -4.33 -10.44 -22.50
C ALA A 15 -5.19 -10.58 -23.76
N ASP A 16 -4.73 -11.39 -24.72
CA ASP A 16 -5.28 -11.46 -26.07
C ASP A 16 -6.61 -12.21 -26.09
N THR A 17 -6.84 -13.08 -25.10
CA THR A 17 -8.05 -13.89 -24.93
C THR A 17 -9.09 -13.30 -23.96
N MET A 18 -8.87 -12.09 -23.41
CA MET A 18 -9.80 -11.51 -22.45
C MET A 18 -11.01 -10.83 -23.12
N PRO A 19 -12.20 -10.86 -22.49
CA PRO A 19 -13.34 -10.00 -22.87
C PRO A 19 -12.97 -8.52 -22.97
N GLU A 20 -13.59 -7.77 -23.89
CA GLU A 20 -13.24 -6.35 -24.15
C GLU A 20 -13.33 -5.45 -22.90
N ALA A 21 -14.32 -5.68 -22.03
CA ALA A 21 -14.42 -4.98 -20.75
C ALA A 21 -13.19 -5.22 -19.85
N LEU A 22 -12.64 -6.44 -19.85
CA LEU A 22 -11.43 -6.79 -19.10
C LEU A 22 -10.16 -6.25 -19.77
N LYS A 23 -10.11 -6.16 -21.11
CA LYS A 23 -9.02 -5.50 -21.83
C LYS A 23 -8.97 -4.00 -21.52
N LYS A 24 -10.12 -3.34 -21.52
CA LYS A 24 -10.26 -1.92 -21.17
C LYS A 24 -9.82 -1.66 -19.73
N SER A 25 -10.36 -2.42 -18.78
CA SER A 25 -9.93 -2.38 -17.38
C SER A 25 -8.41 -2.56 -17.25
N ARG A 26 -7.83 -3.55 -17.95
CA ARG A 26 -6.37 -3.79 -17.96
C ARG A 26 -5.56 -2.61 -18.49
N TYR A 27 -6.00 -1.97 -19.56
CA TYR A 27 -5.33 -0.79 -20.10
C TYR A 27 -5.24 0.33 -19.07
N HIS A 28 -6.36 0.65 -18.41
CA HIS A 28 -6.39 1.69 -17.38
C HIS A 28 -5.53 1.30 -16.16
N MET A 29 -5.62 0.06 -15.71
CA MET A 29 -4.79 -0.45 -14.60
C MET A 29 -3.30 -0.35 -14.90
N LYS A 30 -2.90 -0.70 -16.13
CA LYS A 30 -1.52 -0.54 -16.61
C LYS A 30 -1.08 0.92 -16.55
N ARG A 31 -1.94 1.87 -16.95
CA ARG A 31 -1.66 3.31 -16.92
C ARG A 31 -1.53 3.85 -15.49
N CYS A 32 -2.46 3.50 -14.59
CA CYS A 32 -2.39 3.89 -13.18
C CYS A 32 -1.10 3.39 -12.52
N PHE A 33 -0.77 2.12 -12.75
CA PHE A 33 0.40 1.51 -12.13
C PHE A 33 1.73 2.05 -12.71
N ALA A 34 1.77 2.36 -14.01
CA ALA A 34 2.93 3.02 -14.62
C ALA A 34 3.20 4.40 -14.01
N LYS A 35 2.17 5.26 -13.88
CA LYS A 35 2.28 6.57 -13.21
C LYS A 35 2.79 6.46 -11.77
N TYR A 36 2.38 5.40 -11.07
CA TYR A 36 2.89 5.12 -9.73
C TYR A 36 4.41 4.82 -9.75
N ILE A 37 4.85 3.91 -10.61
CA ILE A 37 6.27 3.51 -10.71
C ILE A 37 7.16 4.71 -11.08
N GLU A 38 6.68 5.62 -11.93
CA GLU A 38 7.39 6.86 -12.29
C GLU A 38 7.72 7.74 -11.08
N LYS A 39 6.89 7.75 -10.04
CA LYS A 39 7.11 8.52 -8.79
C LYS A 39 8.09 7.81 -7.83
N GLY A 40 8.62 6.65 -8.21
CA GLY A 40 9.54 5.79 -7.47
C GLY A 40 8.83 4.81 -6.53
N ARG A 41 9.60 3.87 -5.94
CA ARG A 41 9.11 2.82 -5.02
C ARG A 41 8.68 3.41 -3.66
N ARG A 42 7.55 4.13 -3.62
CA ARG A 42 6.96 4.71 -2.40
C ARG A 42 5.78 3.86 -1.95
N THR A 43 5.60 3.65 -0.65
CA THR A 43 4.38 3.03 -0.14
C THR A 43 3.19 3.96 -0.38
N LEU A 44 2.24 3.58 -1.25
CA LEU A 44 0.97 4.28 -1.44
C LEU A 44 -0.02 3.83 -0.36
N LYS A 45 -0.65 4.78 0.33
CA LYS A 45 -1.87 4.51 1.10
C LYS A 45 -3.06 4.35 0.15
N LEU A 46 -4.13 3.69 0.60
CA LEU A 46 -5.32 3.44 -0.22
C LEU A 46 -5.88 4.72 -0.87
N HIS A 47 -6.04 5.81 -0.11
CA HIS A 47 -6.52 7.08 -0.68
C HIS A 47 -5.59 7.63 -1.78
N GLN A 48 -4.28 7.50 -1.61
CA GLN A 48 -3.33 7.97 -2.63
C GLN A 48 -3.42 7.11 -3.89
N LEU A 49 -3.65 5.80 -3.75
CA LEU A 49 -3.90 4.93 -4.89
C LEU A 49 -5.21 5.29 -5.61
N MET A 50 -6.25 5.65 -4.84
CA MET A 50 -7.50 6.16 -5.40
C MET A 50 -7.29 7.49 -6.14
N ASP A 51 -6.49 8.41 -5.59
CA ASP A 51 -6.15 9.68 -6.23
C ASP A 51 -5.39 9.46 -7.55
N GLU A 52 -4.37 8.60 -7.56
CA GLU A 52 -3.63 8.25 -8.78
C GLU A 52 -4.55 7.58 -9.82
N THR A 53 -5.51 6.76 -9.36
CA THR A 53 -6.49 6.12 -10.24
C THR A 53 -7.46 7.16 -10.82
N ALA A 54 -7.85 8.16 -10.04
CA ALA A 54 -8.67 9.28 -10.50
C ALA A 54 -7.93 10.16 -11.52
N GLU A 55 -6.65 10.45 -11.31
CA GLU A 55 -5.79 11.17 -12.28
C GLU A 55 -5.49 10.35 -13.54
N ALA A 56 -5.59 9.02 -13.46
CA ALA A 56 -5.25 8.12 -14.56
C ALA A 56 -6.49 7.63 -15.32
N ILE A 57 -7.71 7.93 -14.91
CA ILE A 57 -8.94 7.52 -15.59
C ILE A 57 -9.98 8.63 -15.47
N ASP A 58 -10.12 9.42 -16.54
CA ASP A 58 -11.01 10.59 -16.56
C ASP A 58 -12.50 10.16 -16.49
N ASP A 59 -12.86 9.07 -17.16
CA ASP A 59 -14.22 8.52 -17.13
C ASP A 59 -14.52 7.82 -15.79
N VAL A 60 -15.61 8.27 -15.14
CA VAL A 60 -16.01 7.77 -13.81
C VAL A 60 -16.49 6.32 -13.86
N THR A 61 -17.14 5.91 -14.96
CA THR A 61 -17.67 4.55 -15.12
C THR A 61 -16.53 3.55 -15.26
N GLU A 62 -15.54 3.85 -16.11
CA GLU A 62 -14.33 3.05 -16.27
C GLU A 62 -13.52 2.99 -14.97
N ARG A 63 -13.44 4.10 -14.23
CA ARG A 63 -12.76 4.17 -12.95
C ARG A 63 -13.40 3.25 -11.91
N ASN A 64 -14.71 3.33 -11.77
CA ASN A 64 -15.46 2.45 -10.87
C ASN A 64 -15.29 0.99 -11.27
N GLN A 65 -15.36 0.68 -12.57
CA GLN A 65 -15.16 -0.67 -13.08
C GLN A 65 -13.75 -1.24 -12.79
N VAL A 66 -12.72 -0.39 -12.76
CA VAL A 66 -11.35 -0.78 -12.36
C VAL A 66 -11.25 -1.00 -10.86
N LEU A 67 -11.82 -0.11 -10.05
CA LEU A 67 -11.81 -0.20 -8.58
C LEU A 67 -12.66 -1.36 -8.04
N GLU A 68 -13.75 -1.70 -8.72
CA GLU A 68 -14.62 -2.84 -8.40
C GLU A 68 -14.12 -4.13 -9.07
N GLY A 69 -13.18 -4.02 -10.01
CA GLY A 69 -12.60 -5.14 -10.75
C GLY A 69 -11.55 -5.92 -9.96
N LEU A 70 -10.95 -6.92 -10.63
CA LEU A 70 -10.01 -7.86 -10.04
C LEU A 70 -8.82 -7.19 -9.33
N LEU A 71 -8.28 -6.09 -9.86
CA LEU A 71 -7.15 -5.41 -9.24
C LEU A 71 -7.55 -4.63 -7.99
N GLY A 72 -8.71 -3.96 -8.01
CA GLY A 72 -9.26 -3.34 -6.81
C GLY A 72 -9.50 -4.38 -5.71
N TYR A 73 -10.02 -5.56 -6.08
CA TYR A 73 -10.11 -6.70 -5.18
C TYR A 73 -8.73 -7.17 -4.67
N ILE A 74 -7.73 -7.30 -5.56
CA ILE A 74 -6.36 -7.71 -5.18
C ILE A 74 -5.75 -6.70 -4.18
N LEU A 75 -5.94 -5.41 -4.43
CA LEU A 75 -5.38 -4.32 -3.63
C LEU A 75 -6.06 -4.15 -2.28
N CYS A 76 -7.37 -4.39 -2.20
CA CYS A 76 -8.17 -4.10 -1.01
C CYS A 76 -8.49 -5.34 -0.16
N SER A 77 -8.50 -6.53 -0.75
CA SER A 77 -9.15 -7.71 -0.13
C SER A 77 -8.29 -8.98 -0.13
N THR A 78 -7.07 -8.97 -0.67
CA THR A 78 -6.21 -10.16 -0.67
C THR A 78 -5.40 -10.27 0.61
N GLN A 79 -5.49 -11.43 1.27
CA GLN A 79 -4.59 -11.78 2.36
C GLN A 79 -3.34 -12.46 1.80
N ALA A 80 -2.16 -11.95 2.16
CA ALA A 80 -0.91 -12.61 1.86
C ALA A 80 -0.61 -13.67 2.93
N ILE A 81 -0.33 -14.90 2.52
CA ILE A 81 0.21 -15.97 3.39
C ILE A 81 1.61 -16.34 2.89
N GLY A 82 2.44 -16.92 3.76
CA GLY A 82 3.82 -17.28 3.39
C GLY A 82 4.69 -16.07 3.01
N HIS A 83 4.34 -14.87 3.47
CA HIS A 83 5.00 -13.61 3.14
C HIS A 83 6.42 -13.45 3.73
N GLY A 84 6.91 -14.42 4.51
CA GLY A 84 8.28 -14.44 5.03
C GLY A 84 8.58 -13.47 6.18
N ILE A 85 7.55 -12.87 6.79
CA ILE A 85 7.69 -12.11 8.04
C ILE A 85 7.50 -13.10 9.18
N SER A 86 8.43 -13.13 10.14
CA SER A 86 8.35 -14.09 11.25
C SER A 86 7.12 -13.82 12.12
N ASN A 87 6.49 -14.89 12.60
CA ASN A 87 5.37 -14.79 13.54
C ASN A 87 5.78 -14.01 14.81
N SER A 88 7.00 -14.23 15.30
CA SER A 88 7.54 -13.49 16.45
C SER A 88 7.55 -11.96 16.25
N LEU A 89 7.87 -11.48 15.05
CA LEU A 89 7.86 -10.04 14.75
C LEU A 89 6.43 -9.51 14.61
N LEU A 90 5.52 -10.31 14.03
CA LEU A 90 4.09 -9.97 13.95
C LEU A 90 3.46 -9.90 15.35
N ASP A 91 3.81 -10.82 16.24
CA ASP A 91 3.35 -10.82 17.62
C ASP A 91 3.93 -9.63 18.38
N LYS A 92 5.22 -9.35 18.20
CA LYS A 92 5.86 -8.22 18.87
C LYS A 92 5.29 -6.86 18.44
N ILE A 93 5.02 -6.66 17.14
CA ILE A 93 4.41 -5.39 16.69
C ILE A 93 2.99 -5.22 17.23
N ARG A 94 2.22 -6.31 17.40
CA ARG A 94 0.90 -6.28 18.05
C ARG A 94 1.03 -5.96 19.54
N GLU A 95 1.94 -6.63 20.24
CA GLU A 95 2.22 -6.42 21.67
C GLU A 95 2.57 -4.96 21.95
N VAL A 96 3.60 -4.40 21.29
CA VAL A 96 4.00 -3.01 21.53
C VAL A 96 2.92 -2.00 21.15
N SER A 97 2.04 -2.35 20.20
CA SER A 97 0.88 -1.51 19.86
C SER A 97 -0.17 -1.56 20.98
N ILE A 98 -0.52 -2.74 21.47
CA ILE A 98 -1.47 -2.92 22.59
C ILE A 98 -0.94 -2.20 23.83
N ASP A 99 0.33 -2.36 24.16
CA ASP A 99 0.97 -1.71 25.30
C ASP A 99 0.89 -0.19 25.19
N PHE A 100 1.21 0.37 24.02
CA PHE A 100 1.09 1.81 23.78
C PHE A 100 -0.35 2.30 24.01
N PHE A 101 -1.36 1.61 23.46
CA PHE A 101 -2.76 2.03 23.61
C PHE A 101 -3.32 1.81 25.02
N SER A 102 -2.72 0.90 25.79
CA SER A 102 -3.01 0.65 27.21
C SER A 102 -2.42 1.71 28.15
N LEU A 103 -1.50 2.55 27.68
CA LEU A 103 -0.93 3.63 28.50
C LEU A 103 -2.02 4.64 28.94
N PRO A 104 -1.78 5.37 30.05
CA PRO A 104 -2.61 6.52 30.44
C PRO A 104 -2.75 7.53 29.31
N MET A 105 -3.84 8.29 29.31
CA MET A 105 -4.12 9.25 28.24
C MET A 105 -3.00 10.30 28.13
N GLU A 106 -2.45 10.73 29.27
CA GLU A 106 -1.38 11.71 29.38
C GLU A 106 -0.12 11.26 28.63
N GLU A 107 0.20 9.97 28.70
CA GLU A 107 1.35 9.38 27.99
C GLU A 107 1.10 9.31 26.48
N LYS A 108 -0.12 8.96 26.06
CA LYS A 108 -0.50 8.90 24.64
C LYS A 108 -0.58 10.29 24.02
N GLN A 109 -1.04 11.28 24.78
CA GLN A 109 -1.21 12.66 24.32
C GLN A 109 0.13 13.36 24.02
N LYS A 110 1.26 12.86 24.56
CA LYS A 110 2.60 13.34 24.18
C LYS A 110 2.89 13.19 22.68
N TYR A 111 2.20 12.28 22.01
CA TYR A 111 2.33 12.01 20.58
C TYR A 111 1.16 12.56 19.78
N ALA A 112 0.34 13.44 20.36
CA ALA A 112 -0.85 13.97 19.73
C ALA A 112 -0.56 14.58 18.36
N ARG A 113 -1.45 14.29 17.42
CA ARG A 113 -1.44 14.93 16.10
C ARG A 113 -1.72 16.42 16.26
N ALA A 114 -0.85 17.25 15.67
CA ALA A 114 -1.07 18.68 15.60
C ALA A 114 -2.19 19.03 14.61
N VAL A 115 -2.76 20.23 14.77
CA VAL A 115 -3.79 20.75 13.85
C VAL A 115 -3.25 20.74 12.41
N ASN A 116 -4.06 20.23 11.48
CA ASN A 116 -3.73 20.08 10.05
C ASN A 116 -2.62 19.09 9.69
N GLU A 117 -2.05 18.36 10.65
CA GLU A 117 -1.05 17.33 10.38
C GLU A 117 -1.67 15.96 10.08
N ALA A 118 -0.93 15.10 9.35
CA ALA A 118 -1.37 13.74 9.05
C ALA A 118 -0.83 12.69 10.04
N GLU A 119 0.23 13.02 10.78
CA GLU A 119 0.93 12.12 11.71
C GLU A 119 0.61 12.46 13.17
N GLY A 120 0.68 11.45 14.03
CA GLY A 120 0.44 11.54 15.48
C GLY A 120 -0.74 10.70 15.96
N TYR A 121 -0.94 10.74 17.27
CA TYR A 121 -2.02 10.10 18.01
C TYR A 121 -3.31 10.95 17.97
N GLY A 122 -4.46 10.32 17.77
CA GLY A 122 -5.77 10.95 17.88
C GLY A 122 -6.88 10.23 17.10
N SER A 123 -8.11 10.69 17.26
CA SER A 123 -9.26 10.30 16.43
C SER A 123 -9.15 10.87 15.01
N ASP A 124 -9.89 10.30 14.05
CA ASP A 124 -9.80 10.70 12.64
C ASP A 124 -9.91 12.21 12.42
N ARG A 125 -9.19 12.72 11.40
CA ARG A 125 -9.21 14.15 11.05
C ARG A 125 -10.65 14.55 10.76
N ILE A 126 -11.06 15.68 11.31
CA ILE A 126 -12.32 16.34 10.95
C ILE A 126 -12.07 17.03 9.60
N VAL A 127 -12.75 16.55 8.56
CA VAL A 127 -12.64 17.05 7.19
C VAL A 127 -13.92 17.78 6.75
N SER A 128 -15.06 17.50 7.41
CA SER A 128 -16.32 18.22 7.20
C SER A 128 -17.28 18.05 8.38
N ASP A 129 -18.23 18.98 8.54
CA ASP A 129 -19.26 18.94 9.58
C ASP A 129 -20.26 17.77 9.43
N LYS A 130 -20.30 17.14 8.26
CA LYS A 130 -21.16 15.99 7.96
C LYS A 130 -20.44 14.64 8.08
N GLN A 131 -19.19 14.65 8.55
CA GLN A 131 -18.38 13.45 8.61
C GLN A 131 -18.91 12.50 9.70
N VAL A 132 -19.13 11.24 9.32
CA VAL A 132 -19.30 10.16 10.29
C VAL A 132 -17.94 9.83 10.86
N HIS A 133 -17.77 9.98 12.17
CA HIS A 133 -16.51 9.68 12.85
C HIS A 133 -16.45 8.21 13.21
N ASP A 134 -15.35 7.55 12.84
CA ASP A 134 -15.05 6.22 13.37
C ASP A 134 -14.83 6.34 14.88
N TRP A 135 -15.41 5.41 15.65
CA TRP A 135 -15.06 5.20 17.05
C TRP A 135 -13.70 4.52 17.13
N SER A 136 -12.63 5.25 16.77
CA SER A 136 -11.27 4.75 16.84
C SER A 136 -10.27 5.86 17.15
N HIS A 137 -9.27 5.52 17.97
CA HIS A 137 -8.07 6.32 18.11
C HIS A 137 -6.96 5.65 17.30
N ARG A 138 -6.16 6.45 16.60
CA ARG A 138 -5.08 5.95 15.74
C ARG A 138 -3.77 6.61 16.14
N LEU A 139 -2.68 5.88 15.95
CA LEU A 139 -1.33 6.42 15.95
C LEU A 139 -0.82 6.33 14.50
N SER A 140 -0.78 7.47 13.81
CA SER A 140 -0.35 7.55 12.42
C SER A 140 1.10 7.97 12.32
N LEU A 141 1.99 7.09 11.85
CA LEU A 141 3.43 7.37 11.75
C LEU A 141 3.91 7.17 10.32
N LYS A 142 4.72 8.10 9.81
CA LYS A 142 5.44 7.89 8.56
C LYS A 142 6.66 7.01 8.83
N VAL A 143 6.73 5.88 8.13
CA VAL A 143 7.86 4.93 8.19
C VAL A 143 8.81 5.06 7.00
N PHE A 144 8.37 5.62 5.87
CA PHE A 144 9.20 5.90 4.69
C PHE A 144 8.84 7.23 4.00
N PRO A 145 9.80 7.88 3.30
CA PRO A 145 11.24 7.60 3.35
C PRO A 145 11.83 7.95 4.73
N GLN A 146 12.93 7.29 5.13
CA GLN A 146 13.53 7.44 6.47
C GLN A 146 13.81 8.89 6.86
N ARG A 147 14.33 9.69 5.91
CA ARG A 147 14.60 11.13 6.10
C ARG A 147 13.39 12.00 6.42
N LYS A 148 12.17 11.52 6.17
CA LYS A 148 10.91 12.24 6.45
C LYS A 148 10.23 11.76 7.74
N ARG A 149 10.85 10.87 8.51
CA ARG A 149 10.30 10.36 9.77
C ARG A 149 10.33 11.45 10.83
N ARG A 150 9.19 11.70 11.47
CA ARG A 150 9.08 12.59 12.63
C ARG A 150 9.31 11.79 13.91
N LEU A 151 10.57 11.53 14.25
CA LEU A 151 10.93 10.66 15.39
C LEU A 151 10.40 11.17 16.74
N ASN A 152 10.12 12.46 16.86
CA ASN A 152 9.46 13.03 18.04
C ASN A 152 8.02 12.51 18.22
N LEU A 153 7.37 12.03 17.16
CA LEU A 153 6.04 11.40 17.21
C LEU A 153 6.09 9.88 17.41
N TRP A 154 7.28 9.27 17.34
CA TRP A 154 7.43 7.83 17.53
C TRP A 154 7.49 7.52 19.03
N PRO A 155 6.60 6.67 19.58
CA PRO A 155 6.58 6.33 20.99
C PRO A 155 7.93 5.84 21.51
N GLN A 156 8.33 6.33 22.68
CA GLN A 156 9.46 5.80 23.44
C GLN A 156 9.03 4.74 24.46
N ILE A 157 7.73 4.70 24.77
CA ILE A 157 7.11 3.73 25.66
C ILE A 157 6.01 3.05 24.83
N PRO A 158 6.00 1.71 24.75
CA PRO A 158 6.98 0.77 25.32
C PRO A 158 8.38 0.94 24.69
N GLN A 159 9.44 0.56 25.43
CA GLN A 159 10.85 0.81 25.07
C GLN A 159 11.23 0.24 23.69
N ASP A 160 10.65 -0.90 23.32
CA ASP A 160 10.92 -1.58 22.06
C ASP A 160 10.14 -1.02 20.86
N PHE A 161 9.16 -0.13 21.07
CA PHE A 161 8.20 0.28 20.04
C PHE A 161 8.88 0.74 18.74
N ARG A 162 9.87 1.64 18.85
CA ARG A 162 10.55 2.20 17.68
C ARG A 162 11.33 1.15 16.90
N LYS A 163 12.06 0.28 17.62
CA LYS A 163 12.88 -0.78 17.03
C LYS A 163 11.99 -1.79 16.31
N THR A 164 10.94 -2.26 16.99
CA THR A 164 9.97 -3.19 16.41
C THR A 164 9.26 -2.60 15.20
N LEU A 165 8.82 -1.33 15.26
CA LEU A 165 8.19 -0.66 14.13
C LEU A 165 9.14 -0.52 12.94
N ASP A 166 10.42 -0.17 13.17
CA ASP A 166 11.40 -0.05 12.09
C ASP A 166 11.66 -1.40 11.41
N GLU A 167 11.88 -2.45 12.19
CA GLU A 167 12.08 -3.81 11.68
C GLU A 167 10.86 -4.29 10.89
N TYR A 168 9.67 -4.14 11.45
CA TYR A 168 8.42 -4.48 10.78
C TYR A 168 8.23 -3.70 9.48
N ALA A 169 8.52 -2.39 9.47
CA ALA A 169 8.43 -1.56 8.28
C ALA A 169 9.40 -2.01 7.18
N MET A 170 10.64 -2.40 7.51
CA MET A 170 11.57 -2.95 6.53
C MET A 170 11.05 -4.25 5.91
N LYS A 171 10.50 -5.15 6.73
CA LYS A 171 9.94 -6.42 6.26
C LYS A 171 8.71 -6.21 5.37
N ILE A 172 7.80 -5.32 5.76
CA ILE A 172 6.64 -4.95 4.94
C ILE A 172 7.08 -4.33 3.62
N LYS A 173 8.09 -3.46 3.60
CA LYS A 173 8.61 -2.88 2.36
C LYS A 173 9.02 -3.96 1.36
N ILE A 174 9.74 -5.00 1.80
CA ILE A 174 10.16 -6.12 0.94
C ILE A 174 8.94 -6.85 0.37
N VAL A 175 7.95 -7.18 1.21
CA VAL A 175 6.71 -7.85 0.77
C VAL A 175 5.96 -6.99 -0.26
N THR A 176 5.82 -5.69 0.01
CA THR A 176 5.19 -4.73 -0.90
C THR A 176 5.94 -4.63 -2.23
N GLU A 177 7.27 -4.64 -2.23
CA GLU A 177 8.07 -4.65 -3.47
C GLU A 177 7.83 -5.93 -4.30
N VAL A 178 7.75 -7.10 -3.67
CA VAL A 178 7.44 -8.36 -4.36
C VAL A 178 6.03 -8.32 -4.96
N LEU A 179 5.04 -7.86 -4.19
CA LEU A 179 3.66 -7.72 -4.66
C LEU A 179 3.57 -6.76 -5.86
N PHE A 180 4.22 -5.60 -5.77
CA PHE A 180 4.21 -4.63 -6.86
C PHE A 180 4.92 -5.13 -8.11
N LYS A 181 6.02 -5.90 -7.98
CA LYS A 181 6.64 -6.56 -9.13
C LYS A 181 5.71 -7.59 -9.77
N ALA A 182 4.99 -8.37 -8.97
CA ALA A 182 4.02 -9.34 -9.49
C ALA A 182 2.87 -8.65 -10.23
N ILE A 183 2.33 -7.55 -9.68
CA ILE A 183 1.29 -6.73 -10.33
C ILE A 183 1.82 -6.11 -11.63
N ALA A 184 3.04 -5.56 -11.63
CA ALA A 184 3.65 -5.01 -12.83
C ALA A 184 3.75 -6.06 -13.96
N LYS A 185 4.21 -7.27 -13.60
CA LYS A 185 4.32 -8.40 -14.54
C LYS A 185 2.95 -8.83 -15.08
N SER A 186 1.91 -8.93 -14.24
CA SER A 186 0.57 -9.28 -14.73
C SER A 186 -0.02 -8.24 -15.68
N LEU A 187 0.41 -6.98 -15.55
CA LEU A 187 0.03 -5.87 -16.42
C LEU A 187 0.92 -5.73 -17.66
N ASN A 188 1.91 -6.60 -17.88
CA ASN A 188 2.93 -6.48 -18.93
C ASN A 188 3.63 -5.11 -18.92
N LEU A 189 3.98 -4.62 -17.73
CA LEU A 189 4.85 -3.46 -17.54
C LEU A 189 6.30 -3.95 -17.46
N GLU A 190 7.18 -3.36 -18.27
CA GLU A 190 8.61 -3.67 -18.22
C GLU A 190 9.21 -3.17 -16.90
N GLU A 191 10.16 -3.93 -16.33
CA GLU A 191 10.92 -3.50 -15.16
C GLU A 191 11.87 -2.37 -15.58
N ASN A 192 11.40 -1.12 -15.55
CA ASN A 192 12.30 0.02 -15.56
C ASN A 192 13.03 0.02 -14.20
N GLY A 193 14.31 -0.35 -14.23
CA GLY A 193 15.18 -0.63 -13.08
C GLY A 193 15.14 0.40 -11.95
#